data_AF-A0A7W8QZ25-F1
#
_entry.id   AF-A0A7W8QZ25-F1
#
_cell.length_a   1.000
_cell.length_b   1.000
_cell.length_c   1.000
_cell.angle_alpha   90.00
_cell.angle_beta   90.00
_cell.angle_gamma   90.00
#
_symmetry.space_group_name_H-M   'P 1'
#
loop_
_entity.id
_entity.type
_entity.pdbx_description
1 polymer ?
#
loop_
_entity_poly.entity_id
_entity_poly.type
_entity_poly.pdbx_seq_one_letter_code
_entity_poly.pdbx_strand_id
1 'polypeptide(L)'
;MNRNNLEQLKEILKAHKFGEHLIQQMEANMAKDLPAFQLRDTLHTEKGQMDLSMNFRQSAKSDYYYFNNYKLELTKAKPLEKEHQYLVISETEGKNMMRKFDSALQAMEFFNGQKGNSELAIGKGNKDDLQFRNTVATMKEGKVDYVAKEFYGTFRTPLVTNTFYLKNDATFNVEQGVNLLQGRAVFRDDLLNRGGEQYSAWVQLDFDQKKDNFGNYKTRQFSEGYGFDLKKELESYQIKELADTKKTELILSELKEGNRPLVTVPGPDGQEQKLRIVAMPRYSNLNFFQTNGKPAIREDYKKEHQLSQLLDKNKGKDKSKNQEQENELAL
;
A
#
# COMPACT_ATOMS: atom_id res chain seq x y z
N MET A 1 -27.90 20.20 2.03
CA MET A 1 -26.56 20.10 1.40
C MET A 1 -26.08 21.41 0.75
N ASN A 2 -24.88 21.86 1.12
CA ASN A 2 -24.18 22.99 0.48
C ASN A 2 -23.54 22.58 -0.86
N ARG A 3 -23.87 23.27 -1.98
CA ARG A 3 -23.34 22.92 -3.31
C ARG A 3 -21.85 23.20 -3.48
N ASN A 4 -21.36 24.33 -2.96
CA ASN A 4 -19.94 24.69 -3.09
C ASN A 4 -19.06 23.71 -2.32
N ASN A 5 -19.48 23.32 -1.11
CA ASN A 5 -18.76 22.32 -0.33
C ASN A 5 -18.76 20.94 -0.98
N LEU A 6 -19.87 20.53 -1.62
CA LEU A 6 -19.91 19.29 -2.39
C LEU A 6 -18.87 19.29 -3.52
N GLU A 7 -18.83 20.34 -4.34
CA GLU A 7 -17.87 20.40 -5.46
C GLU A 7 -16.42 20.43 -4.96
N GLN A 8 -16.14 21.16 -3.87
CA GLN A 8 -14.83 21.13 -3.22
C GLN A 8 -14.43 19.72 -2.76
N LEU A 9 -15.35 18.97 -2.14
CA LEU A 9 -15.08 17.59 -1.72
C LEU A 9 -14.87 16.67 -2.92
N LYS A 10 -15.60 16.85 -4.03
CA LYS A 10 -15.38 16.10 -5.27
C LYS A 10 -13.98 16.36 -5.84
N GLU A 11 -13.54 17.62 -5.87
CA GLU A 11 -12.19 17.99 -6.33
C GLU A 11 -11.11 17.37 -5.45
N ILE A 12 -11.25 17.43 -4.12
CA ILE A 12 -10.33 16.79 -3.18
C ILE A 12 -10.27 15.28 -3.44
N LEU A 13 -11.41 14.61 -3.56
CA LEU A 13 -11.43 13.16 -3.76
C LEU A 13 -10.75 12.77 -5.09
N LYS A 14 -10.97 13.54 -6.16
CA LYS A 14 -10.32 13.32 -7.46
C LYS A 14 -8.82 13.58 -7.41
N ALA A 15 -8.39 14.69 -6.79
CA ALA A 15 -6.98 15.04 -6.64
C ALA A 15 -6.20 13.97 -5.86
N HIS A 16 -6.83 13.32 -4.89
CA HIS A 16 -6.25 12.21 -4.12
C HIS A 16 -6.50 10.82 -4.71
N LYS A 17 -6.98 10.74 -5.97
CA LYS A 17 -7.20 9.51 -6.74
C LYS A 17 -8.16 8.51 -6.08
N PHE A 18 -9.14 8.98 -5.30
CA PHE A 18 -10.20 8.10 -4.78
C PHE A 18 -11.12 7.65 -5.93
N GLY A 19 -11.65 6.42 -5.82
CA GLY A 19 -12.51 5.86 -6.86
C GLY A 19 -13.82 6.63 -7.06
N GLU A 20 -14.28 6.72 -8.30
CA GLU A 20 -15.53 7.44 -8.67
C GLU A 20 -16.76 6.94 -7.89
N HIS A 21 -16.82 5.65 -7.55
CA HIS A 21 -17.91 5.10 -6.75
C HIS A 21 -17.96 5.70 -5.33
N LEU A 22 -16.81 6.05 -4.73
CA LEU A 22 -16.76 6.71 -3.41
C LEU A 22 -17.28 8.14 -3.51
N ILE A 23 -16.98 8.84 -4.61
CA ILE A 23 -17.50 10.19 -4.87
C ILE A 23 -19.02 10.16 -4.96
N GLN A 24 -19.58 9.20 -5.70
CA GLN A 24 -21.03 9.02 -5.83
C GLN A 24 -21.69 8.68 -4.48
N GLN A 25 -21.08 7.80 -3.67
CA GLN A 25 -21.58 7.47 -2.33
C GLN A 25 -21.51 8.67 -1.38
N MET A 26 -20.44 9.46 -1.44
CA MET A 26 -20.27 10.70 -0.68
C MET A 26 -21.41 11.68 -0.99
N GLU A 27 -21.65 11.95 -2.28
CA GLU A 27 -22.72 12.84 -2.74
C GLU A 27 -24.11 12.33 -2.31
N ALA A 28 -24.37 11.03 -2.45
CA ALA A 28 -25.64 10.43 -2.04
C ALA A 28 -25.88 10.52 -0.52
N ASN A 29 -24.83 10.39 0.30
CA ASN A 29 -24.93 10.52 1.75
C ASN A 29 -25.09 11.98 2.20
N MET A 30 -24.41 12.93 1.53
CA MET A 30 -24.62 14.36 1.77
C MET A 30 -26.02 14.81 1.34
N ALA A 31 -26.57 14.27 0.25
CA ALA A 31 -27.93 14.57 -0.21
C ALA A 31 -29.02 14.07 0.76
N LYS A 32 -28.70 13.08 1.61
CA LYS A 32 -29.55 12.59 2.70
C LYS A 32 -29.39 13.38 4.00
N ASP A 33 -28.56 14.43 4.00
CA ASP A 33 -28.21 15.25 5.16
C ASP A 33 -27.80 14.41 6.40
N LEU A 34 -27.07 13.31 6.18
CA LEU A 34 -26.58 12.48 7.28
C LEU A 34 -25.55 13.27 8.10
N PRO A 35 -25.66 13.38 9.44
CA PRO A 35 -24.76 14.21 10.25
C PRO A 35 -23.31 13.69 10.27
N ALA A 36 -23.13 12.39 10.08
CA ALA A 36 -21.85 11.74 9.88
C ALA A 36 -22.06 10.45 9.07
N PHE A 37 -21.08 10.10 8.26
CA PHE A 37 -21.06 8.83 7.54
C PHE A 37 -19.62 8.38 7.26
N GLN A 38 -19.46 7.09 7.01
CA GLN A 38 -18.19 6.50 6.64
C GLN A 38 -18.32 5.83 5.27
N LEU A 39 -17.35 6.08 4.40
CA LEU A 39 -17.20 5.36 3.14
C LEU A 39 -16.08 4.33 3.29
N ARG A 40 -16.23 3.19 2.63
CA ARG A 40 -15.26 2.09 2.68
C ARG A 40 -15.04 1.53 1.28
N ASP A 41 -13.83 1.07 1.04
CA ASP A 41 -13.45 0.34 -0.16
C ASP A 41 -12.41 -0.72 0.18
N THR A 42 -12.25 -1.71 -0.70
CA THR A 42 -11.24 -2.76 -0.57
C THR A 42 -10.37 -2.82 -1.82
N LEU A 43 -9.07 -2.73 -1.63
CA LEU A 43 -8.08 -2.81 -2.70
C LEU A 43 -7.26 -4.09 -2.54
N HIS A 44 -6.94 -4.75 -3.66
CA HIS A 44 -6.05 -5.90 -3.64
C HIS A 44 -4.61 -5.46 -3.88
N THR A 45 -3.69 -5.97 -3.07
CA THR A 45 -2.26 -5.66 -3.15
C THR A 45 -1.41 -6.92 -3.15
N GLU A 46 -0.14 -6.80 -3.52
CA GLU A 46 0.80 -7.92 -3.52
C GLU A 46 1.02 -8.52 -2.11
N LYS A 47 0.78 -7.72 -1.06
CA LYS A 47 0.98 -8.14 0.35
C LYS A 47 -0.31 -8.57 1.06
N GLY A 48 -1.45 -8.50 0.38
CA GLY A 48 -2.77 -8.90 0.88
C GLY A 48 -3.87 -7.88 0.54
N GLN A 49 -4.98 -7.92 1.26
CA GLN A 49 -6.10 -7.00 1.07
C GLN A 49 -5.89 -5.72 1.91
N MET A 50 -6.12 -4.58 1.27
CA MET A 50 -6.09 -3.26 1.88
C MET A 50 -7.52 -2.75 2.04
N ASP A 51 -7.88 -2.42 3.27
CA ASP A 51 -9.13 -1.75 3.59
C ASP A 51 -8.91 -0.24 3.65
N LEU A 52 -9.73 0.50 2.91
CA LEU A 52 -9.82 1.97 2.95
C LEU A 52 -11.05 2.37 3.77
N SER A 53 -10.87 3.34 4.67
CA SER A 53 -11.97 3.97 5.40
C SER A 53 -11.85 5.50 5.37
N MET A 54 -12.95 6.17 5.02
CA MET A 54 -13.03 7.64 4.92
C MET A 54 -14.18 8.16 5.79
N ASN A 55 -13.87 9.03 6.75
CA ASN A 55 -14.87 9.56 7.68
C ASN A 55 -15.28 10.98 7.29
N PHE A 56 -16.59 11.18 7.16
CA PHE A 56 -17.19 12.48 6.85
C PHE A 56 -18.10 12.92 7.99
N ARG A 57 -18.09 14.21 8.30
CA ARG A 57 -18.96 14.79 9.33
C ARG A 57 -19.44 16.17 8.94
N GLN A 58 -20.74 16.40 9.11
CA GLN A 58 -21.34 17.72 8.95
C GLN A 58 -20.96 18.63 10.13
N SER A 59 -20.79 19.91 9.85
CA SER A 59 -20.64 20.95 10.86
C SER A 59 -21.87 21.03 11.76
N ALA A 60 -21.66 21.26 13.05
CA ALA A 60 -22.76 21.59 13.96
C ALA A 60 -23.31 23.01 13.75
N LYS A 61 -22.62 23.85 12.97
CA LYS A 61 -22.91 25.30 12.83
C LYS A 61 -23.23 25.72 11.39
N SER A 62 -23.14 24.80 10.44
CA SER A 62 -23.36 25.07 9.01
C SER A 62 -23.73 23.78 8.28
N ASP A 63 -24.08 23.88 7.01
CA ASP A 63 -24.38 22.74 6.14
C ASP A 63 -23.12 22.14 5.48
N TYR A 64 -21.93 22.57 5.90
CA TYR A 64 -20.64 22.06 5.42
C TYR A 64 -20.30 20.69 5.99
N TYR A 65 -19.78 19.82 5.13
CA TYR A 65 -19.16 18.55 5.46
C TYR A 65 -17.64 18.66 5.43
N TYR A 66 -17.01 17.95 6.36
CA TYR A 66 -15.56 17.87 6.48
C TYR A 66 -15.08 16.44 6.25
N PHE A 67 -13.99 16.33 5.49
CA PHE A 67 -13.23 15.11 5.24
C PHE A 67 -11.77 15.35 5.66
N ASN A 68 -11.42 14.87 6.86
CA ASN A 68 -10.15 15.26 7.50
C ASN A 68 -9.04 14.24 7.30
N ASN A 69 -9.39 12.97 7.12
CA ASN A 69 -8.42 11.89 6.97
C ASN A 69 -9.04 10.67 6.30
N TYR A 70 -8.17 9.83 5.77
CA TYR A 70 -8.49 8.46 5.41
C TYR A 70 -7.54 7.50 6.13
N LYS A 71 -8.04 6.30 6.42
CA LYS A 71 -7.28 5.24 7.08
C LYS A 71 -7.09 4.09 6.11
N LEU A 72 -5.89 3.54 6.08
CA LEU A 72 -5.56 2.33 5.35
C LEU A 72 -5.15 1.23 6.33
N GLU A 73 -5.64 0.02 6.07
CA GLU A 73 -5.43 -1.17 6.91
C GLU A 73 -5.11 -2.37 6.04
N LEU A 74 -3.86 -2.82 6.09
CA LEU A 74 -3.39 -3.96 5.31
C LEU A 74 -3.49 -5.24 6.15
N THR A 75 -4.28 -6.19 5.64
CA THR A 75 -4.37 -7.57 6.12
C THR A 75 -3.52 -8.51 5.27
N LYS A 76 -3.31 -9.73 5.75
CA LYS A 76 -2.68 -10.81 4.95
C LYS A 76 -3.68 -11.61 4.10
N ALA A 77 -4.93 -11.14 4.00
CA ALA A 77 -5.95 -11.80 3.21
C ALA A 77 -5.52 -11.89 1.75
N LYS A 78 -5.60 -13.10 1.19
CA LYS A 78 -5.36 -13.31 -0.24
C LYS A 78 -6.60 -12.86 -1.03
N PRO A 79 -6.43 -12.47 -2.32
CA PRO A 79 -7.55 -12.25 -3.20
C PRO A 79 -8.49 -13.45 -3.21
N LEU A 80 -9.79 -13.19 -3.11
CA LEU A 80 -10.81 -14.22 -3.22
C LEU A 80 -11.00 -14.63 -4.68
N GLU A 81 -11.50 -15.86 -4.89
CA GLU A 81 -11.98 -16.27 -6.21
C GLU A 81 -13.15 -15.39 -6.66
N LYS A 82 -13.37 -15.31 -7.96
CA LYS A 82 -14.47 -14.52 -8.53
C LYS A 82 -15.80 -14.95 -7.90
N GLU A 83 -16.63 -13.99 -7.49
CA GLU A 83 -17.93 -14.21 -6.83
C GLU A 83 -17.86 -14.74 -5.39
N HIS A 84 -16.66 -15.03 -4.86
CA HIS A 84 -16.52 -15.41 -3.45
C HIS A 84 -16.51 -14.18 -2.55
N GLN A 85 -17.09 -14.34 -1.37
CA GLN A 85 -17.14 -13.34 -0.30
C GLN A 85 -16.79 -14.01 1.03
N TYR A 86 -16.45 -13.20 2.03
CA TYR A 86 -16.44 -13.65 3.41
C TYR A 86 -17.86 -13.75 3.94
N LEU A 87 -18.18 -14.86 4.57
CA LEU A 87 -19.49 -15.16 5.14
C LEU A 87 -19.33 -15.35 6.64
N VAL A 88 -20.11 -14.63 7.44
CA VAL A 88 -20.24 -14.92 8.86
C VAL A 88 -21.62 -15.47 9.11
N ILE A 89 -21.68 -16.71 9.59
CA ILE A 89 -22.89 -17.43 9.96
C ILE A 89 -22.95 -17.49 11.48
N SER A 90 -24.01 -16.96 12.06
CA SER A 90 -24.18 -16.83 13.51
C SER A 90 -25.62 -17.18 13.89
N GLU A 91 -25.82 -17.72 15.08
CA GLU A 91 -27.17 -17.97 15.60
C GLU A 91 -27.68 -16.75 16.37
N THR A 92 -28.88 -16.27 16.04
CA THR A 92 -29.58 -15.21 16.76
C THR A 92 -31.02 -15.63 16.97
N GLU A 93 -31.47 -15.73 18.23
CA GLU A 93 -32.85 -16.12 18.59
C GLU A 93 -33.29 -17.48 17.97
N GLY A 94 -32.38 -18.46 17.93
CA GLY A 94 -32.67 -19.79 17.36
C GLY A 94 -32.71 -19.84 15.83
N LYS A 95 -32.33 -18.74 15.14
CA LYS A 95 -32.24 -18.68 13.68
C LYS A 95 -30.81 -18.43 13.22
N ASN A 96 -30.39 -19.14 12.19
CA ASN A 96 -29.11 -18.91 11.53
C ASN A 96 -29.19 -17.64 10.67
N MET A 97 -28.34 -16.67 11.00
CA MET A 97 -28.16 -15.42 10.28
C MET A 97 -26.82 -15.45 9.55
N MET A 98 -26.86 -15.19 8.25
CA MET A 98 -25.66 -15.05 7.41
C MET A 98 -25.46 -13.59 7.01
N ARG A 99 -24.26 -13.08 7.24
CA ARG A 99 -23.80 -11.78 6.73
C ARG A 99 -22.64 -11.98 5.75
N LYS A 100 -22.58 -11.13 4.74
CA LYS A 100 -21.57 -11.17 3.68
C LYS A 100 -20.68 -9.94 3.76
N PHE A 101 -19.41 -10.11 3.46
CA PHE A 101 -18.41 -9.06 3.49
C PHE A 101 -17.42 -9.26 2.35
N ASP A 102 -17.06 -8.17 1.67
CA ASP A 102 -15.94 -8.16 0.72
C ASP A 102 -14.58 -8.02 1.44
N SER A 103 -14.63 -7.40 2.62
CA SER A 103 -13.48 -7.16 3.49
C SER A 103 -13.26 -8.31 4.47
N ALA A 104 -12.05 -8.86 4.45
CA ALA A 104 -11.59 -9.82 5.45
C ALA A 104 -11.59 -9.19 6.84
N LEU A 105 -11.15 -7.94 6.96
CA LEU A 105 -11.09 -7.22 8.22
C LEU A 105 -12.49 -7.09 8.83
N GLN A 106 -13.47 -6.60 8.07
CA GLN A 106 -14.83 -6.40 8.56
C GLN A 106 -15.51 -7.73 8.91
N ALA A 107 -15.25 -8.79 8.12
CA ALA A 107 -15.75 -10.12 8.43
C ALA A 107 -15.18 -10.64 9.76
N MET A 108 -13.86 -10.46 9.97
CA MET A 108 -13.19 -10.86 11.22
C MET A 108 -13.64 -10.01 12.41
N GLU A 109 -13.83 -8.70 12.25
CA GLU A 109 -14.36 -7.84 13.31
C GLU A 109 -15.77 -8.27 13.72
N PHE A 110 -16.65 -8.51 12.74
CA PHE A 110 -18.01 -8.99 13.01
C PHE A 110 -18.00 -10.37 13.65
N PHE A 111 -17.20 -11.31 13.16
CA PHE A 111 -17.04 -12.65 13.71
C PHE A 111 -16.49 -12.64 15.14
N ASN A 112 -15.45 -11.84 15.42
CA ASN A 112 -14.86 -11.72 16.75
C ASN A 112 -15.78 -11.02 17.75
N GLY A 113 -16.75 -10.23 17.28
CA GLY A 113 -17.79 -9.61 18.11
C GLY A 113 -18.94 -10.56 18.49
N GLN A 114 -18.99 -11.78 17.95
CA GLN A 114 -20.04 -12.75 18.28
C GLN A 114 -19.88 -13.29 19.70
N LYS A 115 -21.00 -13.64 20.33
CA LYS A 115 -21.05 -14.18 21.70
C LYS A 115 -21.49 -15.64 21.79
N GLY A 116 -22.01 -16.19 20.69
CA GLY A 116 -22.52 -17.55 20.60
C GLY A 116 -21.67 -18.39 19.66
N ASN A 117 -22.29 -19.45 19.12
CA ASN A 117 -21.67 -20.24 18.08
C ASN A 117 -21.67 -19.46 16.77
N SER A 118 -20.53 -19.44 16.08
CA SER A 118 -20.40 -18.73 14.80
C SER A 118 -19.35 -19.37 13.91
N GLU A 119 -19.51 -19.16 12.61
CA GLU A 119 -18.62 -19.65 11.57
C GLU A 119 -18.21 -18.48 10.67
N LEU A 120 -16.91 -18.33 10.45
CA LEU A 120 -16.37 -17.50 9.37
C LEU A 120 -15.97 -18.43 8.23
N ALA A 121 -16.52 -18.19 7.05
CA ALA A 121 -16.28 -18.98 5.84
C ALA A 121 -15.97 -18.07 4.64
N ILE A 122 -15.40 -18.67 3.60
CA ILE A 122 -15.22 -18.06 2.28
C ILE A 122 -16.05 -18.89 1.30
N GLY A 123 -16.90 -18.24 0.53
CA GLY A 123 -17.69 -18.96 -0.48
C GLY A 123 -18.60 -18.02 -1.26
N LYS A 124 -19.44 -18.60 -2.11
CA LYS A 124 -20.44 -17.83 -2.86
C LYS A 124 -21.49 -17.28 -1.91
N GLY A 125 -21.86 -16.02 -2.10
CA GLY A 125 -22.82 -15.35 -1.24
C GLY A 125 -24.28 -15.82 -1.41
N ASN A 126 -24.61 -16.69 -2.36
CA ASN A 126 -26.00 -17.10 -2.58
C ASN A 126 -26.47 -18.06 -1.47
N LYS A 127 -27.71 -17.88 -0.97
CA LYS A 127 -28.27 -18.72 0.10
C LYS A 127 -28.48 -20.17 -0.35
N ASP A 128 -28.71 -20.39 -1.65
CA ASP A 128 -28.92 -21.72 -2.22
C ASP A 128 -27.61 -22.51 -2.40
N ASP A 129 -26.47 -21.82 -2.42
CA ASP A 129 -25.14 -22.38 -2.67
C ASP A 129 -24.29 -22.58 -1.39
N LEU A 130 -24.91 -22.53 -0.20
CA LEU A 130 -24.22 -22.69 1.09
C LEU A 130 -23.48 -24.03 1.24
N GLN A 131 -23.75 -24.98 0.34
CA GLN A 131 -23.03 -26.26 0.24
C GLN A 131 -21.57 -26.09 -0.21
N PHE A 132 -21.23 -24.98 -0.86
CA PHE A 132 -19.89 -24.70 -1.39
C PHE A 132 -19.25 -23.50 -0.68
N ARG A 133 -19.01 -23.65 0.63
CA ARG A 133 -18.19 -22.70 1.40
C ARG A 133 -17.04 -23.42 2.09
N ASN A 134 -15.91 -22.74 2.20
CA ASN A 134 -14.77 -23.18 2.96
C ASN A 134 -14.75 -22.48 4.32
N THR A 135 -14.95 -23.24 5.41
CA THR A 135 -14.86 -22.72 6.77
C THR A 135 -13.41 -22.36 7.09
N VAL A 136 -13.16 -21.11 7.49
CA VAL A 136 -11.81 -20.63 7.81
C VAL A 136 -11.62 -20.30 9.30
N ALA A 137 -12.69 -20.11 10.06
CA ALA A 137 -12.66 -20.07 11.52
C ALA A 137 -14.02 -20.45 12.12
N THR A 138 -14.00 -21.00 13.34
CA THR A 138 -15.21 -21.24 14.12
C THR A 138 -15.08 -20.71 15.54
N MET A 139 -16.23 -20.41 16.11
CA MET A 139 -16.40 -19.94 17.47
C MET A 139 -17.45 -20.80 18.17
N LYS A 140 -17.17 -21.21 19.40
CA LYS A 140 -18.11 -21.88 20.31
C LYS A 140 -18.21 -21.12 21.61
N GLU A 141 -19.43 -20.87 22.07
CA GLU A 141 -19.69 -20.16 23.32
C GLU A 141 -18.91 -18.82 23.42
N GLY A 142 -18.81 -18.08 22.31
CA GLY A 142 -18.11 -16.79 22.26
C GLY A 142 -16.57 -16.89 22.23
N LYS A 143 -16.00 -18.10 22.15
CA LYS A 143 -14.55 -18.33 22.06
C LYS A 143 -14.19 -18.97 20.73
N VAL A 144 -13.22 -18.37 20.03
CA VAL A 144 -12.68 -18.93 18.79
C VAL A 144 -12.03 -20.29 19.09
N ASP A 145 -12.62 -21.38 18.60
CA ASP A 145 -12.16 -22.74 18.86
C ASP A 145 -11.35 -23.33 17.68
N TYR A 146 -11.46 -22.74 16.50
CA TYR A 146 -10.71 -23.17 15.31
C TYR A 146 -10.37 -22.00 14.39
N VAL A 147 -9.19 -22.06 13.78
CA VAL A 147 -8.76 -21.21 12.66
C VAL A 147 -8.01 -22.11 11.68
N ALA A 148 -8.41 -22.12 10.42
CA ALA A 148 -7.76 -22.90 9.38
C ALA A 148 -6.30 -22.47 9.19
N LYS A 149 -5.41 -23.43 8.93
CA LYS A 149 -3.95 -23.21 8.90
C LYS A 149 -3.55 -22.15 7.88
N GLU A 150 -4.17 -22.20 6.71
CA GLU A 150 -3.97 -21.26 5.60
C GLU A 150 -4.55 -19.86 5.87
N PHE A 151 -5.51 -19.75 6.80
CA PHE A 151 -6.12 -18.48 7.19
C PHE A 151 -5.50 -17.88 8.46
N TYR A 152 -4.69 -18.64 9.20
CA TYR A 152 -4.05 -18.21 10.44
C TYR A 152 -3.28 -16.89 10.28
N GLY A 153 -2.55 -16.73 9.17
CA GLY A 153 -1.81 -15.51 8.87
C GLY A 153 -2.73 -14.28 8.71
N THR A 154 -3.90 -14.43 8.09
CA THR A 154 -4.90 -13.36 7.98
C THR A 154 -5.53 -13.05 9.32
N PHE A 155 -5.86 -14.09 10.09
CA PHE A 155 -6.65 -13.98 11.32
C PHE A 155 -5.85 -13.47 12.53
N ARG A 156 -4.56 -13.81 12.63
CA ARG A 156 -3.75 -13.57 13.83
C ARG A 156 -2.67 -12.51 13.64
N THR A 157 -2.29 -12.16 12.42
CA THR A 157 -1.25 -11.15 12.19
C THR A 157 -1.79 -9.77 12.54
N PRO A 158 -1.07 -8.97 13.38
CA PRO A 158 -1.45 -7.59 13.62
C PRO A 158 -1.57 -6.78 12.34
N LEU A 159 -2.59 -5.93 12.26
CA LEU A 159 -2.84 -5.07 11.10
C LEU A 159 -1.69 -4.08 10.92
N VAL A 160 -1.27 -3.90 9.66
CA VAL A 160 -0.44 -2.76 9.29
C VAL A 160 -1.39 -1.62 8.97
N THR A 161 -1.45 -0.63 9.87
CA THR A 161 -2.40 0.49 9.77
C THR A 161 -1.70 1.84 9.84
N ASN A 162 -2.18 2.78 9.03
CA ASN A 162 -1.79 4.19 9.07
C ASN A 162 -2.99 5.07 8.71
N THR A 163 -3.12 6.21 9.38
CA THR A 163 -4.09 7.27 9.07
C THR A 163 -3.36 8.41 8.37
N PHE A 164 -3.89 8.85 7.24
CA PHE A 164 -3.37 9.93 6.43
C PHE A 164 -4.31 11.14 6.55
N TYR A 165 -3.78 12.24 7.07
CA TYR A 165 -4.54 13.45 7.32
C TYR A 165 -4.44 14.41 6.15
N LEU A 166 -5.59 14.95 5.73
CA LEU A 166 -5.75 15.92 4.65
C LEU A 166 -5.53 17.33 5.18
N LYS A 167 -4.30 17.63 5.62
CA LYS A 167 -3.94 18.95 6.15
C LYS A 167 -2.87 19.57 5.26
N ASN A 168 -3.14 20.78 4.76
CA ASN A 168 -2.24 21.66 3.99
C ASN A 168 -1.38 20.92 2.97
N ASP A 169 -1.94 20.75 1.77
CA ASP A 169 -1.30 20.59 0.44
C ASP A 169 -0.32 19.41 0.23
N ALA A 170 0.19 18.78 1.30
CA ALA A 170 1.23 17.76 1.28
C ALA A 170 0.72 16.37 1.72
N THR A 171 -0.56 16.07 1.50
CA THR A 171 -1.14 14.75 1.87
C THR A 171 -0.89 13.71 0.79
N PHE A 172 -0.58 12.48 1.19
CA PHE A 172 -0.43 11.37 0.24
C PHE A 172 -1.77 11.08 -0.44
N ASN A 173 -1.74 10.75 -1.73
CA ASN A 173 -2.92 10.20 -2.40
C ASN A 173 -3.17 8.74 -1.95
N VAL A 174 -4.32 8.16 -2.27
CA VAL A 174 -4.67 6.80 -1.80
C VAL A 174 -3.67 5.74 -2.31
N GLU A 175 -3.20 5.87 -3.54
CA GLU A 175 -2.23 4.98 -4.18
C GLU A 175 -0.85 5.03 -3.49
N GLN A 176 -0.35 6.23 -3.21
CA GLN A 176 0.87 6.43 -2.42
C GLN A 176 0.73 5.84 -1.02
N GLY A 177 -0.41 6.05 -0.36
CA GLY A 177 -0.71 5.44 0.93
C GLY A 177 -0.63 3.91 0.87
N VAL A 178 -1.23 3.31 -0.17
CA VAL A 178 -1.18 1.86 -0.42
C VAL A 178 0.26 1.39 -0.63
N ASN A 179 1.09 2.15 -1.34
CA ASN A 179 2.49 1.81 -1.60
C ASN A 179 3.35 1.93 -0.31
N LEU A 180 3.11 2.98 0.48
CA LEU A 180 3.75 3.22 1.78
C LEU A 180 3.49 2.08 2.78
N LEU A 181 2.24 1.62 2.93
CA LEU A 181 1.91 0.50 3.81
C LEU A 181 2.51 -0.83 3.34
N GLN A 182 2.82 -0.94 2.05
CA GLN A 182 3.55 -2.08 1.50
C GLN A 182 5.07 -1.95 1.68
N GLY A 183 5.55 -0.89 2.34
CA GLY A 183 6.96 -0.62 2.58
C GLY A 183 7.72 -0.14 1.37
N ARG A 184 7.03 0.41 0.37
CA ARG A 184 7.65 1.09 -0.77
C ARG A 184 7.86 2.57 -0.43
N ALA A 185 8.78 3.20 -1.14
CA ALA A 185 8.99 4.64 -1.05
C ALA A 185 8.18 5.36 -2.13
N VAL A 186 7.74 6.57 -1.84
CA VAL A 186 7.01 7.44 -2.76
C VAL A 186 7.73 8.79 -2.81
N PHE A 187 7.74 9.46 -3.95
CA PHE A 187 8.35 10.76 -4.14
C PHE A 187 7.32 11.87 -3.92
N ARG A 188 7.73 12.95 -3.25
CA ARG A 188 6.95 14.16 -3.02
C ARG A 188 7.82 15.36 -3.34
N ASP A 189 7.30 16.32 -4.08
CA ASP A 189 7.96 17.58 -4.43
C ASP A 189 7.29 18.81 -3.80
N ASP A 190 6.31 18.58 -2.94
CA ASP A 190 5.43 19.56 -2.29
C ASP A 190 5.53 19.52 -0.76
N LEU A 191 6.60 18.93 -0.21
CA LEU A 191 6.80 18.89 1.24
C LEU A 191 7.25 20.26 1.74
N LEU A 192 6.79 20.67 2.93
CA LEU A 192 7.18 21.93 3.57
C LEU A 192 8.07 21.66 4.79
N ASN A 193 9.19 22.36 4.87
CA ASN A 193 10.05 22.31 6.05
C ASN A 193 9.45 23.14 7.21
N ARG A 194 10.12 23.18 8.36
CA ARG A 194 9.63 23.97 9.52
C ARG A 194 9.53 25.47 9.25
N GLY A 195 10.31 25.99 8.31
CA GLY A 195 10.27 27.39 7.87
C GLY A 195 9.21 27.66 6.80
N GLY A 196 8.47 26.65 6.35
CA GLY A 196 7.48 26.77 5.29
C GLY A 196 8.08 26.74 3.88
N GLU A 197 9.36 26.43 3.72
CA GLU A 197 9.99 26.30 2.40
C GLU A 197 9.69 24.94 1.81
N GLN A 198 9.33 24.94 0.53
CA GLN A 198 9.03 23.72 -0.22
C GLN A 198 10.31 22.97 -0.57
N TYR A 199 10.29 21.65 -0.42
CA TYR A 199 11.39 20.76 -0.80
C TYR A 199 10.85 19.43 -1.33
N SER A 200 11.71 18.72 -2.07
CA SER A 200 11.41 17.38 -2.55
C SER A 200 12.12 16.30 -1.73
N ALA A 201 11.44 15.16 -1.55
CA ALA A 201 12.02 13.97 -0.94
C ALA A 201 11.30 12.70 -1.35
N TRP A 202 12.05 11.60 -1.32
CA TRP A 202 11.43 10.28 -1.20
C TRP A 202 11.02 10.03 0.25
N VAL A 203 9.83 9.48 0.45
CA VAL A 203 9.25 9.18 1.76
C VAL A 203 8.93 7.69 1.85
N GLN A 204 9.29 7.06 2.97
CA GLN A 204 8.96 5.67 3.29
C GLN A 204 8.50 5.57 4.74
N LEU A 205 7.57 4.66 5.05
CA LEU A 205 7.23 4.36 6.45
C LEU A 205 8.36 3.60 7.14
N ASP A 206 8.62 3.96 8.38
CA ASP A 206 9.60 3.32 9.26
C ASP A 206 8.91 2.26 10.14
N PHE A 207 8.94 1.02 9.68
CA PHE A 207 8.38 -0.12 10.41
C PHE A 207 9.26 -0.60 11.57
N ASP A 208 10.52 -0.13 11.64
CA ASP A 208 11.47 -0.52 12.69
C ASP A 208 11.33 0.38 13.94
N GLN A 209 10.64 1.52 13.81
CA GLN A 209 10.42 2.48 14.89
C GLN A 209 9.06 2.27 15.56
N LYS A 210 8.99 2.65 16.85
CA LYS A 210 7.71 2.75 17.54
C LYS A 210 6.81 3.76 16.83
N LYS A 211 5.53 3.41 16.71
CA LYS A 211 4.47 4.29 16.23
C LYS A 211 4.37 5.56 17.10
N ASP A 212 3.82 6.62 16.51
CA ASP A 212 3.53 7.84 17.24
C ASP A 212 2.32 7.67 18.19
N ASN A 213 2.00 8.73 18.94
CA ASN A 213 0.90 8.73 19.90
C ASN A 213 -0.49 8.61 19.25
N PHE A 214 -0.58 8.71 17.93
CA PHE A 214 -1.80 8.54 17.14
C PHE A 214 -1.86 7.16 16.46
N GLY A 215 -0.89 6.28 16.71
CA GLY A 215 -0.83 4.94 16.15
C GLY A 215 -0.33 4.89 14.70
N ASN A 216 0.30 5.95 14.20
CA ASN A 216 0.86 6.03 12.85
C ASN A 216 2.36 5.70 12.83
N TYR A 217 2.83 5.20 11.70
CA TYR A 217 4.25 4.98 11.48
C TYR A 217 4.98 6.30 11.29
N LYS A 218 6.20 6.39 11.83
CA LYS A 218 7.12 7.48 11.48
C LYS A 218 7.57 7.33 10.02
N THR A 219 8.08 8.41 9.44
CA THR A 219 8.59 8.40 8.07
C THR A 219 10.10 8.57 8.03
N ARG A 220 10.76 7.85 7.12
CA ARG A 220 12.11 8.17 6.64
C ARG A 220 11.99 9.04 5.40
N GLN A 221 12.82 10.08 5.31
CA GLN A 221 12.85 10.99 4.18
C GLN A 221 14.25 11.01 3.57
N PHE A 222 14.32 10.96 2.24
CA PHE A 222 15.55 11.05 1.47
C PHE A 222 15.41 12.27 0.55
N SER A 223 15.82 13.43 1.06
CA SER A 223 15.76 14.71 0.33
C SER A 223 16.81 14.78 -0.78
N GLU A 224 16.81 15.86 -1.55
CA GLU A 224 17.78 16.10 -2.63
C GLU A 224 19.24 15.94 -2.17
N GLY A 225 19.57 16.42 -0.97
CA GLY A 225 20.91 16.26 -0.37
C GLY A 225 21.33 14.81 -0.11
N TYR A 226 20.39 13.86 -0.12
CA TYR A 226 20.70 12.42 -0.04
C TYR A 226 21.30 11.88 -1.34
N GLY A 227 21.02 12.51 -2.48
CA GLY A 227 21.67 12.21 -3.77
C GLY A 227 21.09 11.03 -4.56
N PHE A 228 19.90 10.53 -4.25
CA PHE A 228 19.23 9.53 -5.09
C PHE A 228 18.51 10.19 -6.27
N ASP A 229 19.11 10.07 -7.46
CA ASP A 229 18.52 10.50 -8.73
C ASP A 229 17.91 9.31 -9.46
N LEU A 230 16.58 9.24 -9.45
CA LEU A 230 15.82 8.16 -10.07
C LEU A 230 16.07 8.05 -11.57
N LYS A 231 16.11 9.18 -12.28
CA LYS A 231 16.24 9.19 -13.75
C LYS A 231 17.61 8.68 -14.14
N LYS A 232 18.65 9.21 -13.49
CA LYS A 232 20.03 8.77 -13.70
C LYS A 232 20.22 7.29 -13.37
N GLU A 233 19.63 6.80 -12.28
CA GLU A 233 19.73 5.39 -11.91
C GLU A 233 19.01 4.50 -12.93
N LEU A 234 17.83 4.89 -13.40
CA LEU A 234 17.07 4.17 -14.43
C LEU A 234 17.87 4.04 -15.74
N GLU A 235 18.56 5.11 -16.14
CA GLU A 235 19.44 5.14 -17.31
C GLU A 235 20.67 4.23 -17.18
N SER A 236 21.00 3.75 -15.97
CA SER A 236 22.10 2.80 -15.76
C SER A 236 21.78 1.38 -16.23
N TYR A 237 20.50 1.08 -16.50
CA TYR A 237 20.01 -0.25 -16.89
C TYR A 237 19.63 -0.34 -18.37
N GLN A 238 19.63 -1.56 -18.91
CA GLN A 238 19.26 -1.90 -20.29
C GLN A 238 17.74 -2.05 -20.44
N ILE A 239 16.99 -0.97 -20.17
CA ILE A 239 15.52 -0.97 -20.26
C ILE A 239 15.07 -0.44 -21.62
N LYS A 240 14.31 -1.25 -22.37
CA LYS A 240 13.90 -0.90 -23.75
C LYS A 240 12.98 0.31 -23.82
N GLU A 241 12.07 0.47 -22.87
CA GLU A 241 11.12 1.57 -22.83
C GLU A 241 11.79 2.94 -22.73
N LEU A 242 13.05 3.02 -22.30
CA LEU A 242 13.81 4.28 -22.21
C LEU A 242 14.15 4.90 -23.57
N ALA A 243 14.01 4.15 -24.67
CA ALA A 243 14.15 4.69 -26.03
C ALA A 243 12.96 5.58 -26.44
N ASP A 244 11.83 5.50 -25.72
CA ASP A 244 10.63 6.28 -25.97
C ASP A 244 10.39 7.25 -24.81
N THR A 245 10.35 8.55 -25.11
CA THR A 245 10.19 9.61 -24.10
C THR A 245 8.90 9.45 -23.29
N LYS A 246 7.77 9.13 -23.94
CA LYS A 246 6.48 9.00 -23.26
C LYS A 246 6.46 7.79 -22.33
N LYS A 247 7.05 6.68 -22.76
CA LYS A 247 7.17 5.48 -21.91
C LYS A 247 8.12 5.72 -20.74
N THR A 248 9.19 6.47 -20.97
CA THR A 248 10.12 6.88 -19.91
C THR A 248 9.42 7.72 -18.85
N GLU A 249 8.68 8.74 -19.27
CA GLU A 249 7.90 9.61 -18.37
C GLU A 249 6.88 8.81 -17.56
N LEU A 250 6.19 7.86 -18.20
CA LEU A 250 5.26 6.97 -17.51
C LEU A 250 5.95 6.08 -16.47
N ILE A 251 7.11 5.50 -16.78
CA ILE A 251 7.88 4.70 -15.82
C ILE A 251 8.33 5.56 -14.63
N LEU A 252 8.81 6.77 -14.90
CA LEU A 252 9.24 7.70 -13.86
C LEU A 252 8.07 8.12 -12.97
N SER A 253 6.90 8.43 -13.54
CA SER A 253 5.71 8.79 -12.75
C SER A 253 5.26 7.61 -11.88
N GLU A 254 5.18 6.41 -12.44
CA GLU A 254 4.82 5.20 -11.68
C GLU A 254 5.79 4.94 -10.53
N LEU A 255 7.11 5.01 -10.78
CA LEU A 255 8.12 4.83 -9.73
C LEU A 255 8.03 5.91 -8.64
N LYS A 256 7.73 7.16 -9.01
CA LYS A 256 7.51 8.27 -8.07
C LYS A 256 6.27 8.04 -7.20
N GLU A 257 5.20 7.45 -7.74
CA GLU A 257 4.04 7.04 -6.93
C GLU A 257 4.36 5.84 -6.02
N GLY A 258 5.52 5.21 -6.19
CA GLY A 258 5.94 3.99 -5.48
C GLY A 258 5.41 2.72 -6.13
N ASN A 259 4.88 2.79 -7.35
CA ASN A 259 4.42 1.64 -8.11
C ASN A 259 5.58 0.77 -8.59
N ARG A 260 5.19 -0.38 -9.16
CA ARG A 260 6.10 -1.33 -9.78
C ARG A 260 5.82 -1.41 -11.28
N PRO A 261 6.24 -0.46 -12.12
CA PRO A 261 5.98 -0.55 -13.55
C PRO A 261 6.65 -1.78 -14.15
N LEU A 262 6.03 -2.31 -15.21
CA LEU A 262 6.59 -3.42 -15.99
C LEU A 262 7.54 -2.84 -17.05
N VAL A 263 8.75 -3.38 -17.13
CA VAL A 263 9.78 -2.98 -18.08
C VAL A 263 10.32 -4.20 -18.82
N THR A 264 10.89 -3.95 -19.99
CA THR A 264 11.46 -4.99 -20.85
C THR A 264 12.98 -4.85 -20.86
N VAL A 265 13.67 -5.93 -20.50
CA VAL A 265 15.14 -6.00 -20.43
C VAL A 265 15.65 -7.22 -21.20
N PRO A 266 16.89 -7.21 -21.71
CA PRO A 266 17.52 -8.42 -22.23
C PRO A 266 17.74 -9.41 -21.07
N GLY A 267 17.44 -10.68 -21.32
CA GLY A 267 17.71 -11.78 -20.42
C GLY A 267 19.17 -12.24 -20.50
N PRO A 268 19.61 -13.06 -19.52
CA PRO A 268 20.97 -13.63 -19.54
C PRO A 268 21.27 -14.46 -20.79
N ASP A 269 20.23 -15.01 -21.41
CA ASP A 269 20.24 -15.79 -22.65
C ASP A 269 20.09 -14.91 -23.92
N GLY A 270 20.02 -13.58 -23.75
CA GLY A 270 19.77 -12.62 -24.83
C GLY A 270 18.30 -12.49 -25.23
N GLN A 271 17.38 -13.29 -24.68
CA GLN A 271 15.95 -13.17 -24.96
C GLN A 271 15.32 -12.08 -24.09
N GLU A 272 14.33 -11.38 -24.63
CA GLU A 272 13.63 -10.36 -23.84
C GLU A 272 12.83 -10.97 -22.69
N GLN A 273 12.94 -10.36 -21.52
CA GLN A 273 12.08 -10.68 -20.39
C GLN A 273 11.42 -9.43 -19.81
N LYS A 274 10.23 -9.62 -19.26
CA LYS A 274 9.46 -8.56 -18.59
C LYS A 274 9.65 -8.67 -17.08
N LEU A 275 10.09 -7.56 -16.47
CA LEU A 275 10.32 -7.45 -15.04
C LEU A 275 9.59 -6.25 -14.48
N ARG A 276 9.29 -6.31 -13.19
CA ARG A 276 8.78 -5.22 -12.38
C ARG A 276 9.96 -4.53 -11.72
N ILE A 277 10.00 -3.21 -11.70
CA ILE A 277 11.04 -2.44 -11.02
C ILE A 277 10.47 -1.59 -9.89
N VAL A 278 11.26 -1.32 -8.85
CA VAL A 278 10.85 -0.44 -7.73
C VAL A 278 12.01 0.45 -7.31
N ALA A 279 11.71 1.70 -6.96
CA ALA A 279 12.68 2.64 -6.43
C ALA A 279 13.07 2.28 -4.99
N MET A 280 14.38 2.28 -4.72
CA MET A 280 14.96 1.98 -3.40
C MET A 280 15.86 3.13 -2.96
N PRO A 281 15.29 4.30 -2.62
CA PRO A 281 16.06 5.51 -2.29
C PRO A 281 17.07 5.27 -1.17
N ARG A 282 16.73 4.49 -0.13
CA ARG A 282 17.66 4.11 0.96
C ARG A 282 18.98 3.48 0.48
N TYR A 283 18.98 2.82 -0.67
CA TYR A 283 20.15 2.14 -1.23
C TYR A 283 20.63 2.80 -2.53
N SER A 284 20.06 3.96 -2.87
CA SER A 284 20.30 4.71 -4.10
C SER A 284 20.28 3.83 -5.36
N ASN A 285 19.33 2.90 -5.46
CA ASN A 285 19.24 1.95 -6.56
C ASN A 285 17.79 1.57 -6.93
N LEU A 286 17.66 0.68 -7.91
CA LEU A 286 16.41 0.00 -8.24
C LEU A 286 16.50 -1.49 -7.89
N ASN A 287 15.40 -2.06 -7.42
CA ASN A 287 15.23 -3.50 -7.30
C ASN A 287 14.34 -4.02 -8.43
N PHE A 288 14.67 -5.20 -8.93
CA PHE A 288 13.96 -5.89 -10.01
C PHE A 288 13.25 -7.13 -9.47
N PHE A 289 12.08 -7.42 -10.02
CA PHE A 289 11.25 -8.56 -9.65
C PHE A 289 10.66 -9.21 -10.90
N GLN A 290 10.59 -10.53 -10.90
CA GLN A 290 9.76 -11.28 -11.83
C GLN A 290 8.28 -10.91 -11.64
N THR A 291 7.45 -11.20 -12.64
CA THR A 291 5.99 -10.95 -12.58
C THR A 291 5.28 -11.73 -11.47
N ASN A 292 5.88 -12.82 -10.99
CA ASN A 292 5.42 -13.61 -9.84
C ASN A 292 5.89 -13.05 -8.47
N GLY A 293 6.62 -11.93 -8.46
CA GLY A 293 7.14 -11.28 -7.25
C GLY A 293 8.49 -11.79 -6.74
N LYS A 294 9.13 -12.77 -7.39
CA LYS A 294 10.48 -13.22 -7.02
C LYS A 294 11.52 -12.14 -7.36
N PRO A 295 12.50 -11.86 -6.49
CA PRO A 295 13.58 -10.93 -6.81
C PRO A 295 14.39 -11.39 -8.03
N ALA A 296 14.86 -10.43 -8.83
CA ALA A 296 15.82 -10.64 -9.90
C ALA A 296 17.12 -9.89 -9.59
N ILE A 297 18.26 -10.39 -10.07
CA ILE A 297 19.58 -9.79 -9.84
C ILE A 297 19.69 -8.57 -10.74
N ARG A 298 19.65 -7.37 -10.17
CA ARG A 298 19.66 -6.11 -10.93
C ARG A 298 20.93 -5.93 -11.75
N GLU A 299 22.07 -6.45 -11.27
CA GLU A 299 23.36 -6.35 -11.94
C GLU A 299 23.35 -7.01 -13.33
N ASP A 300 22.55 -8.06 -13.54
CA ASP A 300 22.40 -8.75 -14.83
C ASP A 300 21.82 -7.83 -15.93
N TYR A 301 21.12 -6.76 -15.53
CA TYR A 301 20.45 -5.82 -16.43
C TYR A 301 21.17 -4.47 -16.54
N LYS A 302 22.32 -4.33 -15.86
CA LYS A 302 23.08 -3.07 -15.86
C LYS A 302 23.84 -2.92 -17.18
N LYS A 303 24.03 -1.68 -17.65
CA LYS A 303 24.86 -1.42 -18.85
C LYS A 303 26.32 -1.75 -18.55
N GLU A 304 27.03 -2.32 -19.52
CA GLU A 304 28.40 -2.83 -19.34
C GLU A 304 29.37 -1.79 -18.74
N HIS A 305 29.38 -0.57 -19.26
CA HIS A 305 30.23 0.51 -18.73
C HIS A 305 29.94 0.86 -17.25
N GLN A 306 28.68 0.70 -16.81
CA GLN A 306 28.29 0.91 -15.41
C GLN A 306 28.70 -0.26 -14.52
N LEU A 307 28.68 -1.49 -15.06
CA LEU A 307 29.13 -2.69 -14.35
C LEU A 307 30.64 -2.63 -14.09
N SER A 308 31.45 -2.25 -15.08
CA SER A 308 32.89 -2.09 -14.93
C SER A 308 33.24 -1.05 -13.84
N GLN A 309 32.57 0.11 -13.84
CA GLN A 309 32.76 1.13 -12.79
C GLN A 309 32.39 0.64 -11.38
N LEU A 310 31.36 -0.21 -11.25
CA LEU A 310 31.00 -0.80 -9.96
C LEU A 310 32.07 -1.78 -9.46
N LEU A 311 32.59 -2.63 -10.34
CA LEU A 311 33.64 -3.59 -10.02
C LEU A 311 34.93 -2.87 -9.59
N ASP A 312 35.29 -1.77 -10.25
CA ASP A 312 36.47 -0.98 -9.90
C ASP A 312 36.31 -0.25 -8.55
N LYS A 313 35.12 0.30 -8.26
CA LYS A 313 34.82 0.92 -6.96
C LYS A 313 34.88 -0.09 -5.80
N ASN A 314 34.41 -1.32 -6.02
CA ASN A 314 34.46 -2.36 -4.99
C ASN A 314 35.89 -2.83 -4.72
N LYS A 315 36.74 -2.97 -5.74
CA LYS A 315 38.18 -3.24 -5.59
C LYS A 315 38.90 -2.13 -4.82
N GLY A 316 38.50 -0.87 -5.00
CA GLY A 316 39.03 0.27 -4.24
C GLY A 316 38.68 0.23 -2.74
N LYS A 317 37.47 -0.22 -2.39
CA LYS A 317 37.03 -0.37 -0.99
C LYS A 317 37.68 -1.54 -0.26
N ASP A 318 37.99 -2.64 -0.97
CA ASP A 318 38.73 -3.75 -0.38
C ASP A 318 40.21 -3.37 -0.14
N LYS A 319 40.81 -2.55 -1.02
CA LYS A 319 42.15 -2.00 -0.80
C LYS A 319 42.22 -1.02 0.37
N SER A 320 41.19 -0.17 0.56
CA SER A 320 41.17 0.76 1.71
C SER A 320 40.98 0.05 3.05
N LYS A 321 40.18 -1.04 3.07
CA LYS A 321 40.03 -1.88 4.27
C LYS A 321 41.32 -2.62 4.66
N ASN A 322 42.08 -3.09 3.67
CA ASN A 322 43.38 -3.74 3.93
C ASN A 322 44.44 -2.72 4.41
N GLN A 323 44.44 -1.48 3.89
CA GLN A 323 45.34 -0.43 4.38
C GLN A 323 45.00 0.10 5.78
N GLU A 324 43.72 0.12 6.18
CA GLU A 324 43.32 0.45 7.55
C GLU A 324 43.73 -0.66 8.53
N GLN A 325 43.61 -1.94 8.15
CA GLN A 325 44.08 -3.07 8.98
C GLN A 325 45.62 -3.16 9.11
N GLU A 326 46.37 -2.86 8.05
CA GLU A 326 47.84 -2.84 8.12
C GLU A 326 48.39 -1.69 8.97
N ASN A 327 47.69 -0.54 9.01
CA ASN A 327 48.08 0.59 9.86
C ASN A 327 47.71 0.42 11.35
N GLU A 328 46.71 -0.39 11.69
CA GLU A 328 46.38 -0.76 13.08
C GLU A 328 47.31 -1.84 13.66
N LEU A 329 47.95 -2.66 12.82
CA LEU A 329 48.92 -3.69 13.24
C LEU A 329 50.37 -3.19 13.33
N ALA A 330 50.62 -1.96 12.86
CA ALA A 330 51.93 -1.31 12.87
C ALA A 330 52.11 -0.26 13.99
N LEU A 331 51.15 -0.19 14.92
CA LEU A 331 51.19 0.54 16.20
C LEU A 331 51.15 -0.47 17.35
#